data_AF-A0A1I2IBY3-F1
#
_entry.id   AF-A0A1I2IBY3-F1
#
_cell.length_a   1.000
_cell.length_b   1.000
_cell.length_c   1.000
_cell.angle_alpha   90.00
_cell.angle_beta   90.00
_cell.angle_gamma   90.00
#
_symmetry.space_group_name_H-M   'P 1'
#
loop_
_entity.id
_entity.type
_entity.pdbx_description
1 polymer ?
#
loop_
_entity_poly.entity_id
_entity_poly.type
_entity_poly.pdbx_seq_one_letter_code
_entity_poly.pdbx_strand_id
1 'polypeptide(L)'
;MPETPTLPEDLRRLYDLCGGAFLFSDSPFPRRVCGPDSFVPASPRLLGEDVAQQVAHDEPGDLTNGCYVLVDGGNGNSTEPHLVIDLAPERAGRVYAVAWDTYGLVGEMPVVATNVVELLQLLLDDGGREALPAATDNRDAYDL
;
A
#
# COMPACT_ATOMS: atom_id res chain seq x y z
N MET A 1 14.22 13.85 -14.54
CA MET A 1 13.28 13.91 -13.41
C MET A 1 12.50 12.60 -13.44
N PRO A 2 12.31 11.89 -12.32
CA PRO A 2 11.42 10.74 -12.36
C PRO A 2 10.02 11.21 -12.80
N GLU A 3 9.42 10.47 -13.71
CA GLU A 3 8.06 10.70 -14.19
C GLU A 3 7.10 10.66 -12.99
N THR A 4 6.11 11.56 -12.93
CA THR A 4 5.06 11.46 -11.93
C THR A 4 4.26 10.19 -12.20
N PRO A 5 4.13 9.26 -11.22
CA PRO A 5 3.40 8.02 -11.46
C PRO A 5 1.95 8.32 -11.84
N THR A 6 1.45 7.59 -12.85
CA THR A 6 0.05 7.71 -13.25
C THR A 6 -0.83 6.94 -12.27
N LEU A 7 -1.80 7.60 -11.66
CA LEU A 7 -2.73 6.93 -10.74
C LEU A 7 -3.69 6.01 -11.50
N PRO A 8 -3.96 4.79 -10.97
CA PRO A 8 -5.07 3.97 -11.41
C PRO A 8 -6.41 4.73 -11.44
N GLU A 9 -7.28 4.42 -12.40
CA GLU A 9 -8.54 5.14 -12.60
C GLU A 9 -9.45 5.09 -11.37
N ASP A 10 -9.50 3.94 -10.71
CA ASP A 10 -10.28 3.71 -9.50
C ASP A 10 -9.73 4.47 -8.29
N LEU A 11 -8.40 4.58 -8.15
CA LEU A 11 -7.76 5.42 -7.14
C LEU A 11 -8.09 6.90 -7.36
N ARG A 12 -7.98 7.38 -8.60
CA ARG A 12 -8.37 8.74 -8.96
C ARG A 12 -9.84 9.00 -8.62
N ARG A 13 -10.72 8.05 -8.95
CA ARG A 13 -12.15 8.17 -8.66
C ARG A 13 -12.44 8.22 -7.16
N LEU A 14 -11.74 7.43 -6.35
CA LEU A 14 -11.83 7.51 -4.89
C LEU A 14 -11.46 8.92 -4.39
N TYR A 15 -10.37 9.48 -4.90
CA TYR A 15 -9.94 10.83 -4.53
C TYR A 15 -10.92 11.91 -4.97
N ASP A 16 -11.46 11.83 -6.19
CA ASP A 16 -12.46 12.76 -6.70
C ASP A 16 -13.77 12.71 -5.88
N LEU A 17 -14.13 11.53 -5.34
CA LEU A 17 -15.36 11.35 -4.57
C LEU A 17 -15.25 11.83 -3.12
N CYS A 18 -14.15 11.51 -2.44
CA CYS A 18 -14.05 11.75 -1.00
C CYS A 18 -12.65 12.12 -0.49
N GLY A 19 -11.63 12.19 -1.36
CA GLY A 19 -10.28 12.59 -0.96
C GLY A 19 -9.59 11.63 0.01
N GLY A 20 -9.98 10.34 0.02
CA GLY A 20 -9.58 9.35 1.02
C GLY A 20 -10.73 8.96 1.95
N ALA A 21 -10.46 8.15 2.98
CA ALA A 21 -11.50 7.70 3.92
C ALA A 21 -10.95 7.30 5.28
N PHE A 22 -11.77 7.46 6.31
CA PHE A 22 -11.58 6.82 7.61
C PHE A 22 -12.66 5.76 7.79
N LEU A 23 -12.26 4.52 7.99
CA LEU A 23 -13.15 3.37 8.13
C LEU A 23 -13.08 2.84 9.57
N PHE A 24 -14.23 2.49 10.13
CA PHE A 24 -14.37 1.77 11.40
C PHE A 24 -13.63 2.40 12.58
N SER A 25 -13.80 3.71 12.80
CA SER A 25 -13.10 4.48 13.85
C SER A 25 -13.23 3.91 15.28
N ASP A 26 -14.31 3.18 15.57
CA ASP A 26 -14.58 2.57 16.87
C ASP A 26 -14.25 1.06 16.92
N SER A 27 -13.56 0.54 15.91
CA SER A 27 -13.14 -0.87 15.83
C SER A 27 -11.75 -1.10 16.42
N PRO A 28 -11.36 -2.37 16.69
CA PRO A 28 -10.00 -2.70 17.11
C PRO A 28 -8.92 -2.27 16.12
N PHE A 29 -9.23 -2.27 14.81
CA PHE A 29 -8.30 -1.93 13.73
C PHE A 29 -8.90 -0.86 12.81
N PRO A 30 -8.97 0.42 13.25
CA PRO A 30 -9.45 1.50 12.42
C PRO A 30 -8.51 1.69 11.23
N ARG A 31 -9.07 2.02 10.07
CA ARG A 31 -8.30 2.17 8.82
C ARG A 31 -8.38 3.58 8.30
N ARG A 32 -7.23 4.12 7.89
CA ARG A 32 -7.17 5.37 7.14
C ARG A 32 -6.73 5.06 5.71
N VAL A 33 -7.67 5.14 4.78
CA VAL A 33 -7.35 5.19 3.36
C VAL A 33 -6.79 6.58 3.05
N CYS A 34 -5.52 6.63 2.65
CA CYS A 34 -4.79 7.86 2.41
C CYS A 34 -5.49 8.72 1.36
N GLY A 35 -5.60 10.02 1.65
CA GLY A 35 -5.97 11.02 0.65
C GLY A 35 -4.75 11.47 -0.17
N PRO A 36 -4.95 12.32 -1.19
CA PRO A 36 -3.86 12.83 -2.02
C PRO A 36 -2.69 13.44 -1.20
N ASP A 37 -3.00 14.18 -0.13
CA ASP A 37 -1.99 14.84 0.71
C ASP A 37 -1.19 13.88 1.61
N SER A 38 -1.70 12.67 1.83
CA SER A 38 -1.04 11.63 2.63
C SER A 38 -0.64 10.40 1.82
N PHE A 39 -0.73 10.49 0.49
CA PHE A 39 -0.35 9.44 -0.43
C PHE A 39 1.13 9.60 -0.80
N VAL A 40 1.99 8.87 -0.09
CA VAL A 40 3.45 9.01 -0.14
C VAL A 40 4.13 7.71 -0.53
N PRO A 41 5.37 7.76 -1.07
CA PRO A 41 6.15 6.56 -1.32
C PRO A 41 6.28 5.71 -0.04
N ALA A 42 6.15 4.40 -0.20
CA ALA A 42 6.17 3.45 0.92
C ALA A 42 7.58 3.22 1.47
N SER A 43 8.61 3.24 0.62
CA SER A 43 9.98 2.94 1.06
C SER A 43 10.51 3.90 2.12
N PRO A 44 10.44 5.24 1.98
CA PRO A 44 10.87 6.15 3.04
C PRO A 44 10.07 5.98 4.33
N ARG A 45 8.78 5.61 4.22
CA ARG A 45 7.88 5.41 5.35
C ARG A 45 8.22 4.15 6.15
N LEU A 46 8.53 3.05 5.46
CA LEU A 46 8.72 1.72 6.06
C LEU A 46 10.18 1.43 6.40
N LEU A 47 11.12 1.90 5.56
CA LEU A 47 12.56 1.63 5.69
C LEU A 47 13.36 2.82 6.24
N GLY A 48 12.78 4.03 6.23
CA GLY A 48 13.48 5.28 6.48
C GLY A 48 14.12 5.88 5.22
N GLU A 49 14.33 7.19 5.22
CA GLU A 49 14.82 7.95 4.06
C GLU A 49 16.16 7.46 3.54
N ASP A 50 17.14 7.23 4.42
CA ASP A 50 18.50 6.85 4.01
C ASP A 50 18.51 5.49 3.29
N VAL A 51 17.77 4.51 3.82
CA VAL A 51 17.66 3.16 3.24
C VAL A 51 16.90 3.22 1.92
N ALA A 52 15.78 3.97 1.88
CA ALA A 52 15.00 4.14 0.66
C ALA A 52 15.81 4.79 -0.47
N GLN A 53 16.61 5.81 -0.16
CA GLN A 53 17.49 6.46 -1.14
C GLN A 53 18.59 5.51 -1.62
N GLN A 54 19.16 4.71 -0.71
CA GLN A 54 20.18 3.73 -1.08
C GLN A 54 19.59 2.66 -2.03
N VAL A 55 18.43 2.08 -1.71
CA VAL A 55 17.77 1.08 -2.58
C VAL A 55 17.43 1.69 -3.95
N ALA A 56 16.87 2.91 -3.99
CA ALA A 56 16.57 3.58 -5.25
C ALA A 56 17.82 3.90 -6.09
N HIS A 57 18.98 4.07 -5.45
CA HIS A 57 20.26 4.31 -6.14
C HIS A 57 20.90 3.01 -6.64
N ASP A 58 21.02 2.02 -5.76
CA ASP A 58 21.71 0.75 -6.01
C ASP A 58 20.87 -0.15 -6.94
N GLU A 59 19.55 -0.17 -6.74
CA GLU A 59 18.59 -1.03 -7.45
C GLU A 59 17.36 -0.20 -7.90
N PRO A 60 17.51 0.66 -8.94
CA PRO A 60 16.42 1.53 -9.39
C PRO A 60 15.19 0.76 -9.92
N GLY A 61 15.39 -0.51 -10.31
CA GLY A 61 14.32 -1.41 -10.74
C GLY A 61 13.62 -2.18 -9.62
N ASP A 62 14.00 -1.96 -8.35
CA ASP A 62 13.38 -2.64 -7.22
C ASP A 62 11.88 -2.33 -7.15
N LEU A 63 11.07 -3.36 -6.92
CA LEU A 63 9.61 -3.27 -6.86
C LEU A 63 9.14 -2.22 -5.86
N THR A 64 9.82 -2.12 -4.72
CA THR A 64 9.45 -1.21 -3.63
C THR A 64 9.51 0.27 -4.06
N ASN A 65 10.31 0.61 -5.07
CA ASN A 65 10.38 1.98 -5.60
C ASN A 65 9.08 2.43 -6.28
N GLY A 66 8.22 1.49 -6.71
CA GLY A 66 6.91 1.74 -7.29
C GLY A 66 5.76 1.79 -6.27
N CYS A 67 6.02 1.49 -5.00
CA CYS A 67 4.99 1.30 -3.98
C CYS A 67 4.69 2.58 -3.19
N TYR A 68 3.40 2.82 -2.94
CA TYR A 68 2.89 3.98 -2.21
C TYR A 68 1.96 3.53 -1.08
N VAL A 69 1.95 4.25 0.04
CA VAL A 69 1.06 3.93 1.17
C VAL A 69 -0.38 4.30 0.80
N LEU A 70 -1.24 3.29 0.64
CA LEU A 70 -2.66 3.47 0.35
C LEU A 70 -3.51 3.41 1.62
N VAL A 71 -3.18 2.55 2.57
CA VAL A 71 -3.85 2.48 3.88
C VAL A 71 -2.81 2.52 4.99
N ASP A 72 -2.93 3.52 5.87
CA ASP A 72 -2.11 3.64 7.08
C ASP A 72 -2.71 2.77 8.20
N GLY A 73 -1.84 2.02 8.88
CA GLY A 73 -2.17 1.12 9.99
C GLY A 73 -2.70 1.79 11.26
N GLY A 74 -2.86 3.12 11.26
CA GLY A 74 -3.77 3.80 12.18
C GLY A 74 -3.14 4.81 13.13
N ASN A 75 -1.82 5.00 13.09
CA ASN A 75 -1.15 5.98 13.97
C ASN A 75 0.02 6.73 13.33
N GLY A 76 0.32 6.52 12.04
CA GLY A 76 1.45 7.20 11.42
C GLY A 76 2.83 6.72 11.93
N ASN A 77 2.93 5.59 12.63
CA ASN A 77 4.19 4.91 12.94
C ASN A 77 4.45 3.76 11.93
N SER A 78 5.70 3.31 11.80
CA SER A 78 6.08 2.26 10.82
C SER A 78 5.88 0.83 11.34
N THR A 79 5.57 0.68 12.63
CA THR A 79 5.41 -0.63 13.31
C THR A 79 4.07 -1.29 13.02
N GLU A 80 3.03 -0.52 12.70
CA GLU A 80 1.75 -1.09 12.31
C GLU A 80 1.80 -1.62 10.87
N PRO A 81 1.01 -2.65 10.54
CA PRO A 81 0.89 -3.11 9.17
C PRO A 81 0.21 -2.07 8.26
N HIS A 82 0.71 -1.95 7.05
CA HIS A 82 0.23 -1.04 6.02
C HIS A 82 -0.28 -1.82 4.80
N LEU A 83 -1.12 -1.15 4.01
CA LEU A 83 -1.43 -1.59 2.66
C LEU A 83 -0.80 -0.62 1.68
N VAL A 84 0.07 -1.16 0.82
CA VAL A 84 0.79 -0.38 -0.18
C VAL A 84 0.27 -0.72 -1.57
N ILE A 85 0.10 0.28 -2.43
CA ILE A 85 -0.30 0.11 -3.83
C ILE A 85 0.91 0.28 -4.74
N ASP A 86 1.05 -0.61 -5.72
CA ASP A 86 2.06 -0.52 -6.76
C ASP A 86 1.58 0.36 -7.91
N LEU A 87 2.41 1.32 -8.31
CA LEU A 87 2.15 2.22 -9.44
C LEU A 87 3.09 1.96 -10.63
N ALA A 88 3.96 0.95 -10.56
CA ALA A 88 4.78 0.55 -11.70
C ALA A 88 3.87 0.04 -12.83
N PRO A 89 4.13 0.38 -14.11
CA PRO A 89 3.23 0.07 -15.22
C PRO A 89 2.79 -1.40 -15.32
N GLU A 90 3.67 -2.36 -15.01
CA GLU A 90 3.34 -3.78 -15.10
C GLU A 90 2.46 -4.30 -13.96
N ARG A 91 2.37 -3.54 -12.86
CA ARG A 91 1.75 -3.96 -11.60
C ARG A 91 0.74 -2.94 -11.06
N ALA A 92 0.48 -1.88 -11.81
CA ALA A 92 -0.35 -0.76 -11.43
C ALA A 92 -1.70 -1.22 -10.87
N GLY A 93 -2.01 -0.79 -9.64
CA GLY A 93 -3.27 -1.12 -8.95
C GLY A 93 -3.18 -2.26 -7.95
N ARG A 94 -2.12 -3.09 -7.99
CA ARG A 94 -1.95 -4.18 -7.03
C ARG A 94 -1.64 -3.64 -5.65
N VAL A 95 -2.19 -4.30 -4.64
CA VAL A 95 -2.06 -3.92 -3.25
C VAL A 95 -1.41 -5.06 -2.48
N TYR A 96 -0.38 -4.72 -1.70
CA TYR A 96 0.36 -5.65 -0.87
C TYR A 96 0.15 -5.32 0.61
N ALA A 97 0.01 -6.36 1.43
CA ALA A 97 -0.01 -6.22 2.89
C ALA A 97 1.39 -6.37 3.45
N VAL A 98 1.89 -5.34 4.15
CA VAL A 98 3.28 -5.26 4.55
C VAL A 98 3.44 -4.65 5.94
N ALA A 99 4.50 -5.01 6.64
CA ALA A 99 5.01 -4.34 7.82
C ALA A 99 6.46 -3.89 7.57
N TRP A 100 7.05 -3.13 8.50
CA TRP A 100 8.44 -2.65 8.36
C TRP A 100 9.47 -3.78 8.19
N ASP A 101 9.21 -4.96 8.75
CA ASP A 101 10.08 -6.14 8.71
C ASP A 101 9.75 -7.11 7.56
N THR A 102 8.68 -6.87 6.80
CA THR A 102 8.31 -7.70 5.63
C THR A 102 8.42 -6.96 4.31
N TYR A 103 8.44 -5.63 4.33
CA TYR A 103 8.50 -4.80 3.13
C TYR A 103 9.82 -5.00 2.36
N GLY A 104 9.71 -5.39 1.10
CA GLY A 104 10.84 -5.67 0.21
C GLY A 104 11.39 -7.09 0.31
N LEU A 105 10.76 -7.98 1.09
CA LEU A 105 11.20 -9.37 1.24
C LEU A 105 10.39 -10.30 0.33
N VAL A 106 11.10 -11.12 -0.45
CA VAL A 106 10.50 -12.12 -1.34
C VAL A 106 9.72 -13.15 -0.54
N GLY A 107 8.43 -13.33 -0.86
CA GLY A 107 7.52 -14.25 -0.18
C GLY A 107 6.83 -13.68 1.06
N GLU A 108 7.09 -12.42 1.41
CA GLU A 108 6.54 -11.72 2.59
C GLU A 108 5.79 -10.42 2.20
N MET A 109 5.50 -10.24 0.91
CA MET A 109 4.69 -9.16 0.35
C MET A 109 3.45 -9.73 -0.37
N PRO A 110 2.52 -10.37 0.37
CA PRO A 110 1.35 -10.99 -0.22
C PRO A 110 0.48 -9.98 -0.96
N VAL A 111 0.01 -10.37 -2.15
CA VAL A 111 -1.01 -9.63 -2.89
C VAL A 111 -2.35 -9.82 -2.19
N VAL A 112 -2.98 -8.73 -1.75
CA VAL A 112 -4.30 -8.74 -1.10
C VAL A 112 -5.41 -8.19 -1.99
N ALA A 113 -5.06 -7.38 -2.99
CA ALA A 113 -6.01 -6.91 -4.00
C ALA A 113 -5.27 -6.59 -5.29
N THR A 114 -5.98 -6.63 -6.41
CA THR A 114 -5.46 -6.29 -7.74
C THR A 114 -5.86 -4.90 -8.21
N ASN A 115 -6.75 -4.25 -7.48
CA ASN A 115 -7.25 -2.90 -7.74
C ASN A 115 -7.87 -2.29 -6.46
N VAL A 116 -8.15 -0.99 -6.47
CA VAL A 116 -8.65 -0.25 -5.31
C VAL A 116 -10.08 -0.65 -4.95
N VAL A 117 -10.90 -1.00 -5.94
CA VAL A 117 -12.30 -1.43 -5.69
C VAL A 117 -12.34 -2.73 -4.90
N GLU A 118 -11.54 -3.72 -5.32
CA GLU A 118 -11.37 -5.00 -4.62
C GLU A 118 -10.87 -4.77 -3.19
N LEU A 119 -9.87 -3.89 -3.02
CA LEU A 119 -9.39 -3.55 -1.68
C LEU A 119 -10.50 -2.96 -0.81
N LEU A 120 -11.27 -2.00 -1.32
CA LEU A 120 -12.34 -1.37 -0.56
C LEU A 120 -13.42 -2.38 -0.16
N GLN A 121 -13.75 -3.33 -1.03
CA GLN A 121 -14.68 -4.41 -0.71
C GLN A 121 -14.14 -5.26 0.45
N LEU A 122 -12.87 -5.68 0.39
CA LEU A 122 -12.24 -6.45 1.46
C LEU A 122 -12.25 -5.72 2.80
N LEU A 123 -11.90 -4.43 2.79
CA LEU A 123 -11.91 -3.61 4.02
C LEU A 123 -13.33 -3.47 4.57
N LEU A 124 -14.33 -3.25 3.70
CA LEU A 124 -15.72 -3.09 4.10
C LEU A 124 -16.30 -4.39 4.68
N ASP A 125 -15.95 -5.53 4.08
CA ASP A 125 -16.38 -6.85 4.54
C ASP A 125 -15.73 -7.23 5.88
N ASP A 126 -14.44 -6.91 6.07
CA ASP A 126 -13.72 -7.11 7.34
C ASP A 126 -14.31 -6.27 8.47
N GLY A 127 -14.77 -5.05 8.21
CA GLY A 127 -15.41 -4.23 9.24
C GLY A 127 -14.48 -3.78 10.38
N GLY A 128 -13.15 -3.79 10.16
CA GLY A 128 -12.14 -3.43 11.16
C GLY A 128 -11.88 -4.52 12.20
N ARG A 129 -12.12 -5.79 11.85
CA ARG A 129 -11.94 -6.94 12.75
C ARG A 129 -10.53 -7.51 12.69
N GLU A 130 -9.85 -7.38 11.55
CA GLU A 130 -8.51 -7.91 11.33
C GLU A 130 -7.48 -6.80 11.10
N ALA A 131 -6.24 -7.04 11.53
CA ALA A 131 -5.11 -6.10 11.39
C ALA A 131 -4.59 -6.00 9.94
N LEU A 132 -4.82 -7.02 9.11
CA LEU A 132 -4.59 -7.01 7.67
C LEU A 132 -5.59 -7.95 6.98
N PRO A 133 -6.03 -7.64 5.75
CA PRO A 133 -6.74 -8.61 4.92
C PRO A 133 -5.84 -9.81 4.59
N ALA A 134 -6.45 -10.99 4.43
CA ALA A 134 -5.74 -12.20 4.01
C ALA A 134 -5.24 -12.09 2.56
N ALA A 135 -4.15 -12.80 2.26
CA ALA A 135 -3.61 -12.90 0.90
C ALA A 135 -4.62 -13.50 -0.08
N THR A 136 -4.65 -12.96 -1.30
CA THR A 136 -5.43 -13.50 -2.41
C THR A 136 -4.60 -14.56 -3.13
N ASP A 137 -5.11 -15.79 -3.20
CA ASP A 137 -4.53 -16.90 -3.97
C ASP A 137 -3.06 -17.25 -3.66
N ASN A 138 -2.57 -16.93 -2.45
CA ASN A 138 -1.18 -17.15 -2.00
C ASN A 138 -0.11 -16.54 -2.94
N ARG A 139 -0.43 -15.48 -3.67
CA ARG A 139 0.55 -14.79 -4.53
C ARG A 139 1.32 -13.75 -3.74
N ASP A 140 2.60 -13.63 -4.06
CA ASP A 140 3.51 -12.61 -3.56
C ASP A 140 3.79 -11.54 -4.62
N ALA A 141 4.21 -10.35 -4.19
CA ALA A 141 4.61 -9.26 -5.08
C ALA A 141 5.72 -9.67 -6.07
N TYR A 142 6.57 -10.64 -5.70
CA TYR A 142 7.69 -11.11 -6.49
C TYR A 142 7.40 -12.34 -7.39
N ASP A 143 6.17 -12.86 -7.42
CA ASP A 143 5.78 -14.06 -8.19
C ASP A 143 5.49 -13.80 -9.70
N LEU A 144 6.14 -12.81 -10.32
CA LEU A 144 5.76 -12.26 -11.64
C LEU A 144 6.75 -12.49 -12.76
#